data_AF-A0A937ENW4-F1
#
_entry.id   AF-A0A937ENW4-F1
#
_cell.length_a   1.000
_cell.length_b   1.000
_cell.length_c   1.000
_cell.angle_alpha   90.00
_cell.angle_beta   90.00
_cell.angle_gamma   90.00
#
_symmetry.space_group_name_H-M   'P 1'
#
loop_
_entity.id
_entity.type
_entity.pdbx_description
1 polymer ?
#
loop_
_entity_poly.entity_id
_entity_poly.type
_entity_poly.pdbx_seq_one_letter_code
_entity_poly.pdbx_strand_id
1 'polypeptide(L)'
;MNRARHAAEIPHSNPPMLYQRDMTDVLLDRFLRRADLTRALEEHFGTCRAWPLRLRAAYDQLETLRDLLGPATYSTFLRCAERAASQKEVSESQLLTMHRDYLDRELYRQYGEEMPEAIKVAWAVTFGIMLLLDDQDYAHLIKAAVRADEDNTVSTSGS
;
A
#
# COMPACT_ATOMS: atom_id res chain seq x y z
N MET A 1 67.93 -29.09 -4.73
CA MET A 1 67.80 -27.70 -5.20
C MET A 1 67.12 -27.71 -6.56
N ASN A 2 65.84 -27.32 -6.65
CA ASN A 2 65.29 -26.60 -7.81
C ASN A 2 63.85 -26.15 -7.51
N ARG A 3 63.67 -24.82 -7.52
CA ARG A 3 62.39 -24.11 -7.46
C ARG A 3 61.75 -24.17 -8.84
N ALA A 4 60.50 -24.60 -8.94
CA ALA A 4 59.64 -24.30 -10.08
C ALA A 4 58.41 -23.54 -9.55
N ARG A 5 58.38 -22.23 -9.80
CA ARG A 5 57.24 -21.34 -9.56
C ARG A 5 56.35 -21.41 -10.80
N HIS A 6 55.16 -21.99 -10.67
CA HIS A 6 54.06 -21.72 -11.62
C HIS A 6 53.21 -20.62 -11.03
N ALA A 7 53.29 -19.43 -11.63
CA ALA A 7 52.32 -18.36 -11.45
C ALA A 7 51.05 -18.75 -12.21
N ALA A 8 49.95 -18.91 -11.49
CA ALA A 8 48.61 -18.99 -12.06
C ALA A 8 48.08 -17.58 -12.22
N GLU A 9 47.90 -17.14 -13.47
CA GLU A 9 47.19 -15.91 -13.80
C GLU A 9 45.69 -16.11 -13.50
N ILE A 10 45.16 -15.33 -12.57
CA ILE A 10 43.72 -15.30 -12.29
C ILE A 10 43.10 -14.29 -13.27
N PRO A 11 42.18 -14.70 -14.17
CA PRO A 11 41.49 -13.75 -15.03
C PRO A 11 40.53 -12.92 -14.18
N HIS A 12 40.77 -11.60 -14.15
CA HIS A 12 39.84 -10.61 -13.62
C HIS A 12 38.60 -10.54 -14.51
N SER A 13 37.64 -11.42 -14.23
CA SER A 13 36.29 -11.32 -14.79
C SER A 13 35.60 -10.13 -14.13
N ASN A 14 35.45 -9.03 -14.87
CA ASN A 14 34.62 -7.90 -14.45
C ASN A 14 33.16 -8.40 -14.30
N PRO A 15 32.52 -8.23 -13.13
CA PRO A 15 31.12 -8.60 -12.99
C PRO A 15 30.25 -7.68 -13.86
N PRO A 16 29.22 -8.24 -14.53
CA PRO A 16 28.33 -7.45 -15.38
C PRO A 16 27.53 -6.43 -14.55
N MET A 17 27.59 -5.17 -14.99
CA MET A 17 26.83 -4.01 -14.51
C MET A 17 25.33 -4.12 -14.85
N LEU A 18 24.64 -5.16 -14.37
CA LEU A 18 23.19 -5.36 -14.58
C LEU A 18 22.34 -4.99 -13.36
N TYR A 19 22.94 -4.68 -12.20
CA TYR A 19 22.20 -4.43 -10.95
C TYR A 19 21.75 -2.97 -10.72
N GLN A 20 22.18 -2.02 -11.55
CA GLN A 20 21.95 -0.60 -11.28
C GLN A 20 20.63 -0.05 -11.86
N ARG A 21 20.01 -0.76 -12.82
CA ARG A 21 18.81 -0.30 -13.54
C ARG A 21 17.50 -0.63 -12.79
N ASP A 22 17.45 -1.76 -12.09
CA ASP A 22 16.23 -2.19 -11.40
C ASP A 22 15.91 -1.36 -10.14
N MET A 23 16.94 -0.87 -9.44
CA MET A 23 16.71 -0.13 -8.19
C MET A 23 16.18 1.28 -8.42
N THR A 24 16.54 1.92 -9.53
CA THR A 24 16.02 3.25 -9.88
C THR A 24 14.54 3.20 -10.21
N ASP A 25 14.08 2.15 -10.88
CA ASP A 25 12.70 2.02 -11.31
C ASP A 25 11.78 1.76 -10.10
N VAL A 26 12.20 0.90 -9.16
CA VAL A 26 11.48 0.65 -7.90
C VAL A 26 11.36 1.90 -7.04
N LEU A 27 12.43 2.69 -6.93
CA LEU A 27 12.42 3.93 -6.15
C LEU A 27 11.56 5.03 -6.80
N LEU A 28 11.62 5.14 -8.12
CA LEU A 28 10.81 6.10 -8.88
C LEU A 28 9.32 5.77 -8.76
N ASP A 29 8.97 4.52 -8.95
CA ASP A 29 7.61 4.00 -8.81
C ASP A 29 7.06 4.20 -7.39
N ARG A 30 7.87 3.95 -6.35
CA ARG A 30 7.50 4.27 -4.97
C ARG A 30 7.29 5.77 -4.75
N PHE A 31 8.16 6.62 -5.32
CA PHE A 31 8.04 8.08 -5.19
C PHE A 31 6.76 8.60 -5.87
N LEU A 32 6.46 8.14 -7.09
CA LEU A 32 5.28 8.55 -7.84
C LEU A 32 3.99 8.18 -7.11
N ARG A 33 3.88 6.93 -6.64
CA ARG A 33 2.75 6.47 -5.84
C ARG A 33 2.54 7.29 -4.56
N ARG A 34 3.63 7.60 -3.87
CA ARG A 34 3.61 8.43 -2.66
C ARG A 34 3.12 9.84 -2.99
N ALA A 35 3.54 10.39 -4.12
CA ALA A 35 3.10 11.70 -4.60
C ALA A 35 1.61 11.71 -4.96
N ASP A 36 1.10 10.67 -5.64
CA ASP A 36 -0.32 10.55 -5.98
C ASP A 36 -1.21 10.43 -4.75
N LEU A 37 -0.84 9.57 -3.79
CA LEU A 37 -1.58 9.47 -2.54
C LEU A 37 -1.57 10.78 -1.76
N THR A 38 -0.41 11.47 -1.72
CA THR A 38 -0.30 12.79 -1.08
C THR A 38 -1.25 13.78 -1.74
N ARG A 39 -1.21 13.88 -3.07
CA ARG A 39 -2.06 14.78 -3.85
C ARG A 39 -3.55 14.50 -3.60
N ALA A 40 -3.95 13.23 -3.64
CA ALA A 40 -5.34 12.83 -3.41
C ALA A 40 -5.82 13.19 -1.99
N LEU A 41 -4.94 13.10 -0.99
CA LEU A 41 -5.28 13.48 0.39
C LEU A 41 -5.28 14.98 0.62
N GLU A 42 -4.41 15.73 -0.06
CA GLU A 42 -4.38 17.19 0.05
C GLU A 42 -5.68 17.84 -0.45
N GLU A 43 -6.41 17.19 -1.35
CA GLU A 43 -7.75 17.64 -1.80
C GLU A 43 -8.78 17.66 -0.65
N HIS A 44 -8.64 16.79 0.36
CA HIS A 44 -9.58 16.68 1.48
C HIS A 44 -9.04 17.26 2.79
N PHE A 45 -7.76 17.07 3.08
CA PHE A 45 -7.15 17.41 4.38
C PHE A 45 -6.28 18.66 4.34
N GLY A 46 -6.19 19.33 3.18
CA GLY A 46 -5.27 20.44 2.95
C GLY A 46 -3.81 19.97 2.90
N THR A 47 -2.88 20.91 2.90
CA THR A 47 -1.44 20.63 2.66
C THR A 47 -0.86 19.62 3.65
N CYS A 48 -0.02 18.70 3.18
CA CYS A 48 0.60 17.64 4.00
C CYS A 48 1.39 18.15 5.21
N ARG A 49 1.95 19.36 5.13
CA ARG A 49 2.67 20.02 6.23
C ARG A 49 1.79 20.34 7.44
N ALA A 50 0.48 20.49 7.21
CA ALA A 50 -0.50 20.84 8.23
C ALA A 50 -1.23 19.61 8.80
N TRP A 51 -0.99 18.41 8.27
CA TRP A 51 -1.72 17.22 8.70
C TRP A 51 -1.51 16.92 10.19
N PRO A 52 -2.57 16.57 10.94
CA PRO A 52 -2.41 16.14 12.32
C PRO A 52 -1.60 14.84 12.39
N LEU A 53 -1.01 14.56 13.56
CA LEU A 53 -0.14 13.38 13.74
C LEU A 53 -0.87 12.06 13.40
N ARG A 54 -2.16 11.97 13.75
CA ARG A 54 -3.00 10.79 13.45
C ARG A 54 -3.12 10.50 11.94
N LEU A 55 -3.27 11.55 11.12
CA LEU A 55 -3.39 11.40 9.66
C LEU A 55 -2.04 11.01 9.04
N ARG A 56 -0.93 11.57 9.53
CA ARG A 56 0.43 11.17 9.12
C ARG A 56 0.71 9.70 9.46
N ALA A 57 0.34 9.26 10.65
CA ALA A 57 0.48 7.86 11.05
C ALA A 57 -0.37 6.92 10.19
N ALA A 58 -1.64 7.28 9.92
CA ALA A 58 -2.52 6.52 9.04
C ALA A 58 -1.98 6.42 7.60
N TYR A 59 -1.44 7.52 7.08
CA TYR A 59 -0.78 7.58 5.79
C TYR A 59 0.43 6.63 5.71
N ASP A 60 1.33 6.67 6.69
CA ASP A 60 2.51 5.79 6.69
C ASP A 60 2.11 4.30 6.86
N GLN A 61 1.02 4.02 7.58
CA GLN A 61 0.46 2.67 7.67
C GLN A 61 -0.12 2.17 6.34
N LEU A 62 -0.77 3.04 5.55
CA LEU A 62 -1.24 2.68 4.20
C LEU A 62 -0.09 2.36 3.24
N GLU A 63 0.99 3.12 3.29
CA GLU A 63 2.19 2.83 2.50
C GLU A 63 2.80 1.49 2.90
N THR A 64 2.86 1.22 4.21
CA THR A 64 3.33 -0.08 4.73
C THR A 64 2.46 -1.24 4.23
N LEU A 65 1.14 -1.04 4.13
CA LEU A 65 0.23 -2.04 3.58
C LEU A 65 0.50 -2.33 2.10
N ARG A 66 0.81 -1.31 1.32
CA ARG A 66 1.15 -1.48 -0.10
C ARG A 66 2.42 -2.30 -0.27
N ASP A 67 3.45 -1.99 0.51
CA ASP A 67 4.72 -2.72 0.52
C ASP A 67 4.52 -4.18 0.98
N LEU A 68 3.64 -4.42 1.95
CA LEU A 68 3.34 -5.76 2.46
C LEU A 68 2.57 -6.64 1.46
N LEU A 69 1.54 -6.09 0.82
CA LEU A 69 0.60 -6.84 0.00
C LEU A 69 1.05 -7.00 -1.46
N GLY A 70 1.88 -6.07 -1.94
CA GLY A 70 2.18 -5.90 -3.35
C GLY A 70 1.01 -5.26 -4.12
N PRO A 71 1.24 -4.76 -5.35
CA PRO A 71 0.31 -3.86 -6.03
C PRO A 71 -1.09 -4.45 -6.26
N ALA A 72 -1.19 -5.66 -6.81
CA ALA A 72 -2.47 -6.28 -7.17
C ALA A 72 -3.33 -6.60 -5.94
N THR A 73 -2.70 -7.17 -4.91
CA THR A 73 -3.37 -7.53 -3.66
C THR A 73 -3.78 -6.27 -2.88
N TYR A 74 -2.91 -5.24 -2.87
CA TYR A 74 -3.20 -3.94 -2.26
C TYR A 74 -4.41 -3.27 -2.92
N SER A 75 -4.44 -3.21 -4.26
CA SER A 75 -5.59 -2.66 -5.01
C SER A 75 -6.89 -3.37 -4.66
N THR A 76 -6.87 -4.71 -4.64
CA THR A 76 -8.03 -5.53 -4.29
C THR A 76 -8.48 -5.27 -2.85
N PHE A 77 -7.54 -5.19 -1.91
CA PHE A 77 -7.81 -4.90 -0.51
C PHE A 77 -8.42 -3.50 -0.32
N LEU A 78 -7.87 -2.47 -0.96
CA LEU A 78 -8.40 -1.10 -0.88
C LEU A 78 -9.84 -1.02 -1.39
N ARG A 79 -10.17 -1.72 -2.48
CA ARG A 79 -11.57 -1.77 -2.97
C ARG A 79 -12.51 -2.44 -1.98
N CYS A 80 -12.08 -3.49 -1.28
CA CYS A 80 -12.85 -4.07 -0.18
C CYS A 80 -13.06 -3.05 0.95
N ALA A 81 -12.01 -2.30 1.32
CA ALA A 81 -12.09 -1.26 2.35
C ALA A 81 -13.00 -0.09 1.96
N GLU A 82 -12.99 0.33 0.70
CA GLU A 82 -13.86 1.38 0.18
C GLU A 82 -15.32 0.95 0.16
N ARG A 83 -15.61 -0.28 -0.29
CA ARG A 83 -16.97 -0.83 -0.25
C ARG A 83 -17.49 -0.91 1.18
N ALA A 84 -16.64 -1.31 2.13
CA ALA A 84 -16.99 -1.34 3.55
C ALA A 84 -17.30 0.08 4.09
N ALA A 85 -16.46 1.08 3.76
CA ALA A 85 -16.69 2.47 4.17
C ALA A 85 -17.98 3.04 3.58
N SER A 86 -18.26 2.75 2.31
CA SER A 86 -19.47 3.22 1.63
C SER A 86 -20.74 2.58 2.20
N GLN A 87 -20.70 1.30 2.57
CA GLN A 87 -21.84 0.63 3.21
C GLN A 87 -22.18 1.22 4.58
N LYS A 88 -21.17 1.68 5.32
CA LYS A 88 -21.37 2.35 6.60
C LYS A 88 -22.04 3.72 6.44
N GLU A 89 -21.59 4.54 5.47
CA GLU A 89 -22.19 5.86 5.18
C GLU A 89 -23.70 5.77 4.89
N VAL A 90 -24.16 4.71 4.23
CA VAL A 90 -25.57 4.50 3.87
C VAL A 90 -26.42 3.97 5.05
N SER A 91 -25.79 3.39 6.07
CA SER A 91 -26.49 2.71 7.17
C SER A 91 -26.68 3.63 8.40
N GLU A 92 -27.27 4.81 8.20
CA GLU A 92 -27.51 5.84 9.25
C GLU A 92 -28.29 5.36 10.50
N SER A 93 -28.78 4.11 10.53
CA SER A 93 -29.77 3.61 11.50
C SER A 93 -29.34 2.39 12.32
N GLN A 94 -28.18 1.76 12.09
CA GLN A 94 -27.85 0.50 12.78
C GLN A 94 -26.85 0.70 13.91
N LEU A 95 -27.40 0.71 15.13
CA LEU A 95 -26.74 0.54 16.42
C LEU A 95 -25.44 -0.26 16.29
N LEU A 96 -24.30 0.42 16.43
CA LEU A 96 -23.00 -0.16 16.78
C LEU A 96 -22.48 -1.29 15.88
N THR A 97 -22.96 -1.44 14.64
CA THR A 97 -22.28 -2.33 13.69
C THR A 97 -20.92 -1.70 13.39
N MET A 98 -19.89 -2.20 14.06
CA MET A 98 -18.54 -1.65 13.94
C MET A 98 -18.13 -1.78 12.47
N HIS A 99 -17.49 -0.76 11.93
CA HIS A 99 -16.93 -0.76 10.56
C HIS A 99 -16.08 -2.01 10.26
N ARG A 100 -15.49 -2.57 11.33
CA ARG A 100 -14.93 -3.92 11.41
C ARG A 100 -15.77 -4.98 10.67
N ASP A 101 -17.07 -5.07 10.96
CA ASP A 101 -17.95 -6.11 10.45
C ASP A 101 -18.17 -5.95 8.93
N TYR A 102 -18.20 -4.71 8.43
CA TYR A 102 -18.32 -4.46 7.00
C TYR A 102 -17.04 -4.85 6.25
N LEU A 103 -15.86 -4.52 6.80
CA LEU A 103 -14.60 -4.95 6.20
C LEU A 103 -14.43 -6.47 6.26
N ASP A 104 -14.76 -7.10 7.39
CA ASP A 104 -14.74 -8.57 7.54
C ASP A 104 -15.61 -9.25 6.47
N ARG A 105 -16.83 -8.74 6.24
CA ARG A 105 -17.74 -9.26 5.20
C ARG A 105 -17.18 -9.10 3.79
N GLU A 106 -16.62 -7.94 3.47
CA GLU A 106 -16.05 -7.68 2.15
C GLU A 106 -14.79 -8.52 1.87
N LEU A 107 -13.95 -8.73 2.88
CA LEU A 107 -12.79 -9.61 2.76
C LEU A 107 -13.21 -11.08 2.66
N TYR A 108 -14.18 -11.53 3.45
CA TYR A 108 -14.72 -12.89 3.35
C TYR A 108 -15.34 -13.15 1.97
N ARG A 109 -16.08 -12.18 1.41
CA ARG A 109 -16.62 -12.28 0.06
C ARG A 109 -15.52 -12.41 -0.99
N GLN A 110 -14.38 -11.76 -0.80
CA GLN A 110 -13.28 -11.75 -1.76
C GLN A 110 -12.37 -12.99 -1.65
N TYR A 111 -12.06 -13.44 -0.43
CA TYR A 111 -11.04 -14.48 -0.17
C TYR A 111 -11.61 -15.79 0.40
N GLY A 112 -12.88 -15.81 0.81
CA GLY A 112 -13.52 -16.98 1.42
C GLY A 112 -12.97 -17.29 2.82
N GLU A 113 -13.14 -18.55 3.24
CA GLU A 113 -12.66 -19.05 4.53
C GLU A 113 -11.12 -19.12 4.61
N GLU A 114 -10.46 -19.40 3.48
CA GLU A 114 -9.00 -19.52 3.39
C GLU A 114 -8.33 -18.17 3.11
N MET A 115 -8.67 -17.16 3.93
CA MET A 115 -8.10 -15.82 3.80
C MET A 115 -6.57 -15.84 4.00
N PRO A 116 -5.77 -15.27 3.07
CA PRO A 116 -4.32 -15.23 3.22
C PRO A 116 -3.88 -14.49 4.49
N GLU A 117 -2.82 -14.96 5.15
CA GLU A 117 -2.29 -14.32 6.38
C GLU A 117 -1.95 -12.84 6.18
N ALA A 118 -1.40 -12.49 5.02
CA ALA A 118 -1.11 -11.09 4.67
C ALA A 118 -2.37 -10.21 4.68
N ILE A 119 -3.53 -10.73 4.29
CA ILE A 119 -4.81 -10.02 4.32
C ILE A 119 -5.31 -9.85 5.77
N LYS A 120 -5.12 -10.86 6.63
CA LYS A 120 -5.46 -10.75 8.06
C LYS A 120 -4.62 -9.69 8.76
N VAL A 121 -3.33 -9.60 8.44
CA VAL A 121 -2.45 -8.53 8.91
C VAL A 121 -2.91 -7.18 8.37
N ALA A 122 -3.25 -7.12 7.08
CA ALA A 122 -3.72 -5.88 6.46
C ALA A 122 -5.01 -5.34 7.08
N TRP A 123 -5.92 -6.26 7.40
CA TRP A 123 -7.12 -5.96 8.17
C TRP A 123 -6.80 -5.37 9.54
N ALA A 124 -5.86 -5.97 10.30
CA ALA A 124 -5.50 -5.49 11.63
C ALA A 124 -4.89 -4.08 11.60
N VAL A 125 -4.03 -3.80 10.62
CA VAL A 125 -3.47 -2.46 10.40
C VAL A 125 -4.58 -1.47 10.03
N THR A 126 -5.49 -1.85 9.14
CA THR A 126 -6.61 -0.99 8.71
C THR A 126 -7.57 -0.70 9.87
N PHE A 127 -7.80 -1.68 10.74
CA PHE A 127 -8.53 -1.47 11.99
C PHE A 127 -7.80 -0.47 12.91
N GLY A 128 -6.47 -0.55 13.00
CA GLY A 128 -5.65 0.46 13.70
C GLY A 128 -5.82 1.86 13.12
N ILE A 129 -5.80 2.02 11.80
CA ILE A 129 -6.04 3.29 11.11
C ILE A 129 -7.42 3.85 11.47
N MET A 130 -8.43 2.99 11.45
CA MET A 130 -9.81 3.35 11.80
C MET A 130 -9.96 3.78 13.27
N LEU A 131 -9.11 3.29 14.20
CA LEU A 131 -9.10 3.76 15.58
C LEU A 131 -8.37 5.11 15.74
N LEU A 132 -7.43 5.42 14.84
CA LEU A 132 -6.69 6.69 14.84
C LEU A 132 -7.52 7.84 14.28
N LEU A 133 -8.41 7.55 13.34
CA LEU A 133 -9.23 8.52 12.63
C LEU A 133 -10.69 8.42 13.08
N ASP A 134 -11.46 9.49 12.92
CA ASP A 134 -12.91 9.35 12.97
C ASP A 134 -13.42 8.69 11.68
N ASP A 135 -14.70 8.29 11.69
CA ASP A 135 -15.30 7.53 10.58
C ASP A 135 -15.23 8.27 9.24
N GLN A 136 -15.38 9.59 9.28
CA GLN A 136 -15.37 10.43 8.09
C GLN A 136 -13.94 10.59 7.56
N ASP A 137 -12.98 10.91 8.44
CA ASP A 137 -11.56 10.99 8.11
C ASP A 137 -11.05 9.65 7.53
N TYR A 138 -11.46 8.52 8.12
CA TYR A 138 -11.14 7.18 7.62
C TYR A 138 -11.71 6.95 6.20
N ALA A 139 -12.99 7.25 5.98
CA ALA A 139 -13.62 7.05 4.68
C ALA A 139 -12.96 7.89 3.58
N HIS A 140 -12.64 9.16 3.88
CA HIS A 140 -11.91 10.04 2.96
C HIS A 140 -10.50 9.51 2.66
N LEU A 141 -9.78 9.02 3.67
CA LEU A 141 -8.46 8.42 3.48
C LEU A 141 -8.51 7.22 2.52
N ILE A 142 -9.46 6.30 2.72
CA ILE A 142 -9.59 5.10 1.87
C ILE A 142 -9.99 5.47 0.44
N LYS A 143 -10.96 6.38 0.26
CA LYS A 143 -11.37 6.87 -1.08
C LYS A 143 -10.21 7.53 -1.83
N ALA A 144 -9.42 8.35 -1.14
CA ALA A 144 -8.23 8.96 -1.72
C ALA A 144 -7.16 7.91 -2.10
N ALA A 145 -6.99 6.87 -1.27
CA ALA A 145 -6.07 5.78 -1.56
C ALA A 145 -6.49 4.95 -2.78
N VAL A 146 -7.79 4.65 -2.93
CA VAL A 146 -8.32 3.98 -4.13
C VAL A 146 -8.07 4.81 -5.38
N ARG A 147 -8.43 6.10 -5.35
CA ARG A 147 -8.22 6.99 -6.51
C ARG A 147 -6.74 7.08 -6.91
N ALA A 148 -5.85 7.21 -5.93
CA ALA A 148 -4.41 7.24 -6.20
C ALA A 148 -3.89 5.89 -6.76
N ASP A 149 -4.46 4.76 -6.36
CA ASP A 149 -4.12 3.45 -6.91
C ASP A 149 -4.61 3.29 -8.37
N GLU A 150 -5.83 3.73 -8.67
CA GLU A 150 -6.42 3.67 -10.01
C GLU A 150 -5.64 4.51 -11.03
N ASP A 151 -5.28 5.75 -10.69
CA ASP A 151 -4.48 6.65 -11.54
C ASP A 151 -3.14 6.00 -11.95
N ASN A 152 -2.55 5.18 -11.06
CA ASN A 152 -1.31 4.46 -11.32
C ASN A 152 -1.49 3.25 -12.26
N THR A 153 -2.65 2.56 -12.21
CA THR A 153 -2.93 1.42 -13.10
C THR A 153 -3.25 1.82 -14.53
N VAL A 154 -3.86 2.99 -14.75
CA VAL A 154 -4.16 3.51 -16.09
C VAL A 154 -2.88 3.91 -16.81
N SER A 155 -1.93 4.50 -16.09
CA SER A 155 -0.65 4.96 -16.62
C SER A 155 0.28 3.81 -17.06
N THR A 156 0.16 2.62 -16.46
CA THR A 156 0.97 1.44 -16.76
C THR A 156 0.42 0.56 -17.88
N SER A 157 -0.88 0.67 -18.21
CA SER A 157 -1.52 -0.13 -19.27
C SER A 157 -1.41 0.50 -20.67
N GLY A 158 -0.86 1.72 -20.78
CA GLY A 158 -0.76 2.49 -22.02
C GLY A 158 0.66 2.66 -22.57
N SER A 159 1.65 1.89 -22.08
CA SER A 159 3.05 1.92 -22.55
C SER A 159 3.43 0.64 -23.28
#